data_AF-A0A7W7TY03-F1
#
_entry.id   AF-A0A7W7TY03-F1
#
_cell.length_a   1.000
_cell.length_b   1.000
_cell.length_c   1.000
_cell.angle_alpha   90.00
_cell.angle_beta   90.00
_cell.angle_gamma   90.00
#
_symmetry.space_group_name_H-M   'P 1'
#
loop_
_entity.id
_entity.type
_entity.pdbx_description
1 polymer ?
#
loop_
_entity_poly.entity_id
_entity_poly.type
_entity_poly.pdbx_seq_one_letter_code
_entity_poly.pdbx_strand_id
1 'polypeptide(L)' 'MPEPMWDVKALAAYLGKPASWVYDNHLKEELPSFRVGQQLRFSPAEVRQWLEERCRLVA' A
#
# COMPACT_ATOMS: atom_id res chain seq x y z
N MET A 1 -18.54 -10.36 2.10
CA MET A 1 -17.26 -11.08 1.87
C MET A 1 -16.13 -10.11 2.18
N PRO A 2 -15.04 -10.51 2.83
CA PRO A 2 -13.90 -9.62 3.03
C PRO A 2 -13.30 -9.21 1.68
N GLU A 3 -12.91 -7.93 1.55
CA GLU A 3 -12.23 -7.42 0.35
C GLU A 3 -10.88 -8.14 0.19
N PRO A 4 -10.52 -8.63 -1.02
CA PRO A 4 -9.27 -9.34 -1.22
C PRO A 4 -8.06 -8.43 -1.03
N MET A 5 -6.97 -9.00 -0.51
CA MET A 5 -5.69 -8.30 -0.37
C MET A 5 -5.15 -7.88 -1.74
N TRP A 6 -4.53 -6.71 -1.80
CA TRP A 6 -3.83 -6.24 -2.99
C TRP A 6 -2.42 -6.82 -3.07
N ASP A 7 -1.98 -7.11 -4.29
CA ASP A 7 -0.56 -7.28 -4.60
C ASP A 7 0.10 -5.92 -4.93
N VAL A 8 1.40 -5.95 -5.23
CA VAL A 8 2.16 -4.74 -5.55
C VAL A 8 1.59 -4.01 -6.78
N LYS A 9 1.09 -4.73 -7.79
CA LYS A 9 0.57 -4.10 -9.02
C LYS A 9 -0.74 -3.38 -8.76
N ALA A 10 -1.65 -4.03 -8.03
CA ALA A 10 -2.93 -3.45 -7.65
C ALA A 10 -2.76 -2.21 -6.78
N LEU A 11 -1.86 -2.27 -5.78
CA LEU A 11 -1.53 -1.10 -4.96
C LEU A 11 -0.93 0.03 -5.80
N ALA A 12 0.06 -0.28 -6.65
CA ALA A 12 0.73 0.70 -7.48
C ALA A 12 -0.26 1.42 -8.41
N ALA A 13 -1.17 0.65 -9.04
CA ALA A 13 -2.25 1.21 -9.84
C ALA A 13 -3.19 2.11 -9.02
N TYR A 14 -3.55 1.69 -7.81
CA TYR A 14 -4.40 2.48 -6.91
C TYR A 14 -3.75 3.81 -6.50
N LEU A 15 -2.45 3.80 -6.19
CA LEU A 15 -1.70 5.00 -5.78
C LEU A 15 -1.23 5.87 -6.95
N GLY A 16 -1.41 5.43 -8.20
CA GLY A 16 -0.88 6.13 -9.38
C GLY A 16 0.66 6.16 -9.42
N LYS A 17 1.31 5.07 -8.97
CA LYS A 17 2.77 4.93 -8.90
C LYS A 17 3.26 3.73 -9.71
N PRO A 18 4.53 3.70 -10.16
CA PRO A 18 5.10 2.48 -10.72
C PRO A 18 5.32 1.41 -9.64
N ALA A 19 5.27 0.13 -10.01
CA ALA A 19 5.48 -0.98 -9.07
C ALA A 19 6.87 -0.94 -8.38
N SER A 20 7.91 -0.45 -9.08
CA SER A 20 9.24 -0.25 -8.50
C SER A 20 9.21 0.72 -7.33
N TRP A 21 8.43 1.80 -7.41
CA TRP A 21 8.28 2.75 -6.31
C TRP A 21 7.75 2.08 -5.04
N VAL A 22 6.81 1.13 -5.17
CA VAL A 22 6.29 0.39 -4.01
C VAL A 22 7.42 -0.43 -3.36
N TYR A 23 8.23 -1.16 -4.14
CA TYR A 23 9.35 -1.91 -3.59
C TYR A 23 10.39 -1.01 -2.91
N ASP A 24 10.71 0.13 -3.52
CA ASP A 24 11.75 1.04 -3.03
C ASP A 24 11.34 1.83 -1.78
N ASN A 25 10.03 1.92 -1.51
CA ASN A 25 9.46 2.84 -0.52
C ASN A 25 8.54 2.19 0.51
N HIS A 26 8.14 0.91 0.38
CA HIS A 26 7.20 0.30 1.33
C HIS A 26 7.65 0.37 2.80
N LEU A 27 8.96 0.32 3.06
CA LEU A 27 9.53 0.49 4.39
C LEU A 27 9.69 1.97 4.78
N LYS A 28 10.13 2.81 3.84
CA LYS A 28 10.47 4.22 4.11
C LYS A 28 9.24 5.07 4.40
N GLU A 29 8.17 4.81 3.67
CA GLU A 29 6.87 5.49 3.81
C GLU A 29 5.96 4.76 4.81
N GLU A 30 6.47 3.70 5.45
CA GLU A 30 5.75 2.87 6.42
C GLU A 30 4.41 2.37 5.86
N LEU A 31 4.39 1.88 4.61
CA LEU A 31 3.16 1.37 4.00
C LEU A 31 2.68 0.14 4.79
N PRO A 32 1.37 0.05 5.10
CA PRO A 32 0.79 -1.09 5.81
C PRO A 32 0.86 -2.33 4.93
N SER A 33 1.90 -3.13 5.16
CA SER A 33 2.32 -4.21 4.27
C SER A 33 2.52 -5.51 5.04
N PHE A 34 2.03 -6.60 4.45
CA PHE A 34 2.18 -7.95 4.95
C PHE A 34 3.16 -8.71 4.06
N ARG A 35 4.11 -9.40 4.67
CA ARG A 35 4.96 -10.36 3.96
C ARG A 35 4.33 -11.74 4.01
N VAL A 36 3.82 -12.20 2.87
CA VAL A 36 3.23 -13.53 2.70
C VAL A 36 4.18 -14.35 1.83
N GLY A 37 5.00 -15.18 2.46
CA GLY A 37 6.14 -15.83 1.81
C GLY A 37 7.13 -14.81 1.28
N GLN A 38 7.37 -14.82 -0.03
CA GLN A 38 8.28 -13.88 -0.73
C GLN A 38 7.55 -12.67 -1.33
N GLN A 39 6.24 -12.57 -1.16
CA GLN A 39 5.43 -11.54 -1.80
C GLN A 39 4.88 -10.55 -0.78
N LEU A 40 4.81 -9.28 -1.19
CA LEU A 40 4.11 -8.25 -0.44
C LEU A 40 2.61 -8.32 -0.72
N ARG A 41 1.82 -8.08 0.33
CA ARG A 41 0.37 -7.95 0.29
C ARG A 41 -0.07 -6.75 1.10
N PHE A 42 -1.17 -6.14 0.69
CA PHE A 42 -1.67 -4.91 1.28
C PHE A 42 -3.16 -5.02 1.54
N SER A 43 -3.57 -4.63 2.74
CA SER A 43 -4.99 -4.51 3.07
C SER A 43 -5.52 -3.23 2.45
N PRO A 44 -6.55 -3.29 1.59
CA PRO A 44 -7.14 -2.09 1.01
C PRO A 44 -7.64 -1.11 2.07
N ALA A 45 -8.21 -1.64 3.17
CA ALA A 45 -8.72 -0.82 4.27
C ALA A 45 -7.59 -0.08 5.00
N GLU A 46 -6.49 -0.76 5.33
CA GLU A 46 -5.36 -0.15 6.02
C GLU A 46 -4.62 0.86 5.13
N VAL A 47 -4.49 0.58 3.83
CA VAL A 47 -3.88 1.54 2.88
C VAL A 47 -4.70 2.82 2.80
N ARG A 48 -6.03 2.71 2.72
CA ARG A 48 -6.92 3.89 2.74
C ARG A 48 -6.78 4.67 4.03
N GLN A 49 -6.74 3.99 5.17
CA GLN A 49 -6.53 4.63 6.47
C GLN A 49 -5.15 5.32 6.55
N TRP A 50 -4.09 4.68 6.08
CA TRP A 50 -2.75 5.25 6.02
C TRP A 50 -2.71 6.53 5.16
N LEU A 51 -3.39 6.56 4.02
CA LEU A 51 -3.49 7.77 3.20
C LEU A 51 -4.13 8.94 3.96
N GLU A 52 -5.18 8.65 4.75
CA GLU A 52 -5.88 9.63 5.57
C GLU A 52 -5.03 10.16 6.72
N GLU A 53 -4.29 9.27 7.40
CA GLU A 53 -3.55 9.60 8.62
C GLU A 53 -2.16 10.18 8.35
N ARG A 54 -1.50 9.75 7.27
CA ARG A 54 -0.08 10.04 7.01
C ARG A 54 0.15 10.89 5.77
N CYS A 55 -0.72 10.79 4.76
CA CYS A 55 -0.52 11.47 3.48
C CYS A 55 -1.44 12.67 3.26
N ARG A 56 -2.53 12.80 4.03
CA ARG A 56 -3.45 13.92 3.93
C ARG A 56 -2.77 15.19 4.41
N LEU A 57 -2.49 16.10 3.49
CA LEU A 57 -2.10 17.47 3.83
C LEU A 57 -3.35 18.23 4.25
N VAL A 58 -3.36 18.75 5.48
CA VAL A 58 -4.37 19.67 5.96
C VAL A 58 -3.81 21.07 5.80
N ALA A 59 -4.53 21.95 5.09
CA ALA A 59 -4.17 23.35 4.92
C ALA A 59 -4.30 24.14 6.23
#